data_AF-A0A0H5PA55-F1
#
_entry.id   AF-A0A0H5PA55-F1
#
_cell.length_a   1.000
_cell.length_b   1.000
_cell.length_c   1.000
_cell.angle_alpha   90.00
_cell.angle_beta   90.00
_cell.angle_gamma   90.00
#
_symmetry.space_group_name_H-M   'P 1'
#
loop_
_entity.id
_entity.type
_entity.pdbx_description
1 polymer ?
#
loop_
_entity_poly.entity_id
_entity_poly.type
_entity_poly.pdbx_seq_one_letter_code
_entity_poly.pdbx_strand_id
1 'polypeptide(L)'
;MGATTKIEWTDSTWSPVTGCDKVSPGCDHCYAEGIAHRFAGTPQFPNGFGVTLRPERLGEPLRWRKPRRVFVNSMSDLFHKDVPDEFIARVFATMARAPQHTFQILTKRPGRMRSLLGDRVDGAQRLLEAATDEDTATAIYDAPWPLPNVWLGVSAENQHWANLRIPTLLGTSAAVRFVSAEPLLGPVDLTRIPFQAGTATHLDALNGRYGHPGRWEAAAEKLDWVIVGGESGRGARPMHPEWARSLRDQCTAAGVPFLFKQWGEYITTEQMTEATYMTWDIEHGSAQYHPSVQWRVESTAERMAIHRLWKHPTTEDERQVRADITSTAADFESAHAHGDEFGARLHLDRLRQLVLRAMTYLDDRMESAAQ
;
A
#
# COMPACT_ATOMS: atom_id res chain seq x y z
N MET A 1 14.48 -13.56 -7.91
CA MET A 1 14.29 -12.59 -6.81
C MET A 1 15.64 -12.00 -6.46
N GLY A 2 15.70 -10.71 -6.15
CA GLY A 2 16.96 -9.96 -6.11
C GLY A 2 17.24 -9.36 -4.74
N ALA A 3 18.53 -9.15 -4.46
CA ALA A 3 19.01 -8.35 -3.33
C ALA A 3 18.65 -6.85 -3.45
N THR A 4 18.01 -6.46 -4.55
CA THR A 4 17.44 -5.15 -4.88
C THR A 4 16.11 -5.37 -5.61
N THR A 5 15.13 -4.49 -5.38
CA THR A 5 13.78 -4.57 -5.97
C THR A 5 13.35 -3.21 -6.53
N LYS A 6 12.38 -3.22 -7.45
CA LYS A 6 11.73 -2.00 -7.99
C LYS A 6 10.49 -1.60 -7.19
N ILE A 7 10.15 -2.33 -6.13
CA ILE A 7 9.05 -2.00 -5.24
C ILE A 7 9.53 -0.88 -4.32
N GLU A 8 9.03 0.33 -4.52
CA GLU A 8 9.59 1.58 -3.96
C GLU A 8 9.58 1.64 -2.42
N TRP A 9 8.75 0.83 -1.79
CA TRP A 9 8.51 0.85 -0.35
C TRP A 9 9.30 -0.22 0.44
N THR A 10 10.16 -0.98 -0.25
CA THR A 10 10.97 -2.05 0.34
C THR A 10 12.35 -2.14 -0.32
N ASP A 11 13.34 -2.65 0.40
CA ASP A 11 14.72 -2.69 -0.09
C ASP A 11 15.03 -4.04 -0.78
N SER A 12 14.30 -5.10 -0.44
CA SER A 12 14.50 -6.47 -0.93
C SER A 12 13.23 -7.30 -0.90
N THR A 13 13.19 -8.40 -1.64
CA THR A 13 12.07 -9.36 -1.63
C THR A 13 12.56 -10.74 -1.22
N TRP A 14 11.77 -11.44 -0.41
CA TRP A 14 12.00 -12.82 -0.01
C TRP A 14 10.71 -13.62 -0.20
N SER A 15 10.69 -14.59 -1.11
CA SER A 15 9.49 -15.43 -1.35
C SER A 15 9.80 -16.91 -1.11
N PRO A 16 9.67 -17.39 0.14
CA PRO A 16 9.69 -18.82 0.47
C PRO A 16 8.48 -19.59 -0.09
N VAL A 17 7.49 -18.91 -0.68
CA VAL A 17 6.41 -19.51 -1.48
C VAL A 17 6.30 -18.79 -2.82
N THR A 18 5.95 -19.49 -3.89
CA THR A 18 5.58 -18.90 -5.19
C THR A 18 4.22 -19.44 -5.63
N GLY A 19 3.42 -18.62 -6.32
CA GLY A 19 2.08 -19.02 -6.78
C GLY A 19 0.96 -18.67 -5.79
N CYS A 20 -0.26 -18.52 -6.30
CA CYS A 20 -1.45 -18.12 -5.53
C CYS A 20 -2.75 -18.33 -6.34
N ASP A 21 -3.90 -18.38 -5.66
CA ASP A 21 -5.23 -18.26 -6.27
C ASP A 21 -5.79 -16.84 -6.19
N LYS A 22 -6.58 -16.43 -7.20
CA LYS A 22 -7.32 -15.16 -7.21
C LYS A 22 -8.45 -15.18 -6.18
N VAL A 23 -8.61 -14.09 -5.42
CA VAL A 23 -9.65 -13.96 -4.37
C VAL A 23 -10.44 -12.65 -4.38
N SER A 24 -10.02 -11.69 -5.18
CA SER A 24 -10.68 -10.40 -5.35
C SER A 24 -10.41 -9.84 -6.73
N PRO A 25 -11.18 -8.83 -7.17
CA PRO A 25 -10.92 -8.15 -8.44
C PRO A 25 -9.49 -7.62 -8.56
N GLY A 26 -8.81 -7.27 -7.46
CA GLY A 26 -7.41 -6.88 -7.47
C GLY A 26 -6.43 -7.93 -8.01
N CYS A 27 -6.87 -9.20 -8.10
CA CYS A 27 -6.07 -10.30 -8.64
C CYS A 27 -6.23 -10.48 -10.16
N ASP A 28 -7.19 -9.81 -10.80
CA ASP A 28 -7.54 -10.07 -12.21
C ASP A 28 -6.34 -9.87 -13.15
N HIS A 29 -5.53 -8.83 -12.92
CA HIS A 29 -4.31 -8.52 -13.67
C HIS A 29 -3.04 -8.65 -12.80
N CYS A 30 -2.97 -9.72 -12.01
CA CYS A 30 -1.84 -9.96 -11.11
C CYS A 30 -0.49 -10.05 -11.87
N TYR A 31 0.44 -9.13 -11.58
CA TYR A 31 1.77 -9.16 -12.21
C TYR A 31 2.53 -10.47 -11.90
N ALA A 32 2.34 -11.02 -10.71
CA ALA A 32 3.03 -12.24 -10.30
C ALA A 32 2.57 -13.45 -11.11
N GLU A 33 1.27 -13.52 -11.41
CA GLU A 33 0.67 -14.53 -12.30
C GLU A 33 1.24 -14.42 -13.72
N GLY A 34 1.26 -13.21 -14.28
CA GLY A 34 1.81 -12.97 -15.61
C GLY A 34 3.28 -13.38 -15.74
N ILE A 35 4.11 -13.07 -14.74
CA ILE A 35 5.51 -13.51 -14.68
C ILE A 35 5.60 -15.03 -14.55
N ALA A 36 4.83 -15.63 -13.65
CA ALA A 36 4.89 -17.07 -13.39
C ALA A 36 4.48 -17.90 -14.61
N HIS A 37 3.46 -17.47 -15.37
CA HIS A 37 3.10 -18.10 -16.64
C HIS A 37 4.16 -17.92 -17.71
N ARG A 38 4.75 -16.73 -17.82
CA ARG A 38 5.82 -16.48 -18.79
C ARG A 38 7.03 -17.39 -18.60
N PHE A 39 7.32 -17.77 -17.36
CA PHE A 39 8.45 -18.63 -16.99
C PHE A 39 8.01 -20.02 -16.49
N ALA A 40 6.81 -20.47 -16.86
CA ALA A 40 6.29 -21.77 -16.46
C ALA A 40 7.22 -22.91 -16.93
N GLY A 41 7.40 -23.92 -16.07
CA GLY A 41 8.28 -25.06 -16.33
C GLY A 41 9.76 -24.82 -15.99
N THR A 42 10.15 -23.59 -15.64
CA THR A 42 11.49 -23.31 -15.11
C THR A 42 11.61 -23.77 -13.65
N PRO A 43 12.82 -23.99 -13.10
CA PRO A 43 12.99 -24.27 -11.66
C PRO A 43 12.34 -23.22 -10.75
N GLN A 44 12.27 -21.96 -11.24
CA GLN A 44 11.69 -20.84 -10.54
C GLN A 44 10.14 -20.86 -10.52
N PHE A 45 9.49 -21.51 -11.49
CA PHE A 45 8.03 -21.64 -11.60
C PHE A 45 7.65 -23.00 -12.23
N PRO A 46 7.96 -24.14 -11.56
CA PRO A 46 7.77 -25.47 -12.11
C PRO A 46 6.28 -25.75 -12.35
N ASN A 47 5.41 -25.19 -11.50
CA ASN A 47 3.96 -25.31 -11.58
C ASN A 47 3.28 -24.05 -12.13
N GLY A 48 4.01 -23.20 -12.87
CA GLY A 48 3.52 -21.88 -13.26
C GLY A 48 3.14 -21.05 -12.02
N PHE A 49 1.88 -20.60 -11.94
CA PHE A 49 1.35 -19.85 -10.81
C PHE A 49 0.70 -20.71 -9.72
N GLY A 50 0.76 -22.04 -9.83
CA GLY A 50 0.35 -22.95 -8.77
C GLY A 50 1.25 -22.82 -7.53
N VAL A 51 0.64 -22.90 -6.35
CA VAL A 51 1.35 -22.80 -5.07
C VAL A 51 2.50 -23.79 -5.00
N THR A 52 3.68 -23.28 -4.71
CA THR A 52 4.92 -24.05 -4.66
C THR A 52 5.74 -23.55 -3.47
N LEU A 53 5.98 -24.42 -2.50
CA LEU A 53 6.86 -24.15 -1.37
C LEU A 53 8.32 -24.12 -1.82
N ARG A 54 9.11 -23.24 -1.22
CA ARG A 54 10.54 -23.03 -1.51
C ARG A 54 11.38 -23.18 -0.23
N PRO A 55 11.45 -24.39 0.36
CA PRO A 55 12.19 -24.63 1.60
C PRO A 55 13.67 -24.24 1.50
N GLU A 56 14.26 -24.35 0.32
CA GLU A 56 15.65 -23.94 0.03
C GLU A 56 15.90 -22.44 0.23
N ARG A 57 14.82 -21.63 0.26
CA ARG A 57 14.88 -20.18 0.44
C ARG A 57 14.71 -19.73 1.88
N LEU A 58 14.33 -20.61 2.81
CA LEU A 58 14.06 -20.22 4.19
C LEU A 58 15.26 -19.51 4.83
N GLY A 59 16.48 -20.00 4.59
CA GLY A 59 17.69 -19.40 5.13
C GLY A 59 18.21 -18.14 4.40
N GLU A 60 17.54 -17.64 3.36
CA GLU A 60 18.02 -16.48 2.60
C GLU A 60 18.21 -15.22 3.47
N PRO A 61 17.25 -14.81 4.33
CA PRO A 61 17.41 -13.61 5.14
C PRO A 61 18.57 -13.67 6.13
N LEU A 62 18.86 -14.87 6.66
CA LEU A 62 19.93 -15.08 7.63
C LEU A 62 21.33 -14.81 7.05
N ARG A 63 21.46 -14.76 5.72
CA ARG A 63 22.72 -14.47 5.02
C ARG A 63 22.97 -12.98 4.84
N TRP A 64 21.98 -12.12 5.06
CA TRP A 64 22.09 -10.69 4.85
C TRP A 64 22.62 -9.98 6.11
N ARG A 65 23.81 -9.40 6.00
CA ARG A 65 24.47 -8.71 7.12
C ARG A 65 23.95 -7.29 7.39
N LYS A 66 23.55 -6.57 6.33
CA LYS A 66 23.07 -5.19 6.46
C LYS A 66 21.55 -5.17 6.71
N PRO A 67 21.04 -4.32 7.62
CA PRO A 67 19.61 -4.11 7.79
C PRO A 67 18.90 -3.80 6.46
N ARG A 68 17.67 -4.31 6.33
CA ARG A 68 16.84 -4.23 5.12
C ARG A 68 15.37 -4.21 5.53
N ARG A 69 14.55 -3.47 4.80
CA ARG A 69 13.11 -3.75 4.68
C ARG A 69 12.91 -4.81 3.61
N VAL A 70 12.22 -5.88 3.97
CA VAL A 70 12.09 -7.10 3.18
C VAL A 70 10.61 -7.38 2.95
N PHE A 71 10.16 -7.28 1.70
CA PHE A 71 8.81 -7.73 1.35
C PHE A 71 8.77 -9.25 1.23
N VAL A 72 8.00 -9.88 2.13
CA VAL A 72 7.79 -11.33 2.18
C VAL A 72 6.71 -11.73 1.18
N ASN A 73 7.01 -12.73 0.37
CA ASN A 73 6.10 -13.31 -0.63
C ASN A 73 5.65 -12.31 -1.71
N SER A 74 6.60 -11.65 -2.37
CA SER A 74 6.30 -10.78 -3.53
C SER A 74 5.79 -11.52 -4.77
N MET A 75 5.70 -12.86 -4.74
CA MET A 75 5.27 -13.71 -5.88
C MET A 75 4.21 -14.74 -5.47
N SER A 76 3.55 -14.54 -4.33
CA SER A 76 2.56 -15.45 -3.73
C SER A 76 1.78 -14.73 -2.63
N ASP A 77 0.94 -15.46 -1.88
CA ASP A 77 0.39 -15.02 -0.60
C ASP A 77 0.81 -16.03 0.46
N LEU A 78 1.48 -15.58 1.53
CA LEU A 78 1.99 -16.49 2.58
C LEU A 78 0.87 -17.28 3.27
N PHE A 79 -0.32 -16.68 3.38
CA PHE A 79 -1.47 -17.28 4.05
C PHE A 79 -2.42 -17.97 3.07
N HIS A 80 -1.90 -18.48 1.95
CA HIS A 80 -2.67 -19.36 1.08
C HIS A 80 -3.11 -20.63 1.82
N LYS A 81 -4.30 -21.14 1.51
CA LYS A 81 -4.85 -22.37 2.11
C LYS A 81 -3.97 -23.62 1.89
N ASP A 82 -3.16 -23.61 0.84
CA ASP A 82 -2.29 -24.73 0.45
C ASP A 82 -0.85 -24.55 0.95
N VAL A 83 -0.56 -23.47 1.69
CA VAL A 83 0.69 -23.33 2.44
C VAL A 83 0.46 -23.95 3.82
N PRO A 84 1.16 -25.03 4.17
CA PRO A 84 0.98 -25.70 5.45
C PRO A 84 1.37 -24.80 6.64
N ASP A 85 0.72 -24.99 7.77
CA ASP A 85 0.91 -24.15 8.97
C ASP A 85 2.33 -24.30 9.52
N GLU A 86 2.90 -25.50 9.46
CA GLU A 86 4.29 -25.75 9.84
C GLU A 86 5.28 -25.03 8.93
N PHE A 87 4.94 -24.81 7.66
CA PHE A 87 5.78 -24.04 6.76
C PHE A 87 5.73 -22.55 7.11
N ILE A 88 4.55 -22.02 7.46
CA ILE A 88 4.39 -20.64 7.93
C ILE A 88 5.17 -20.43 9.23
N ALA A 89 5.12 -21.38 10.17
CA ALA A 89 5.90 -21.35 11.41
C ALA A 89 7.41 -21.24 11.12
N ARG A 90 7.94 -22.01 10.16
CA ARG A 90 9.35 -21.93 9.73
C ARG A 90 9.72 -20.58 9.10
N VAL A 91 8.80 -19.96 8.37
CA VAL A 91 8.98 -18.59 7.86
C VAL A 91 9.06 -17.59 9.01
N PHE A 92 8.17 -17.69 10.01
CA PHE A 92 8.21 -16.86 11.22
C PHE A 92 9.47 -17.07 12.07
N ALA A 93 9.91 -18.31 12.26
CA ALA A 93 11.17 -18.62 12.94
C ALA A 93 12.38 -17.98 12.24
N THR A 94 12.38 -17.92 10.91
CA THR A 94 13.42 -17.20 10.15
C THR A 94 13.39 -15.70 10.46
N MET A 95 12.21 -15.09 10.49
CA MET A 95 12.07 -13.65 10.79
C MET A 95 12.47 -13.33 12.23
N ALA A 96 12.15 -14.21 13.19
CA ALA A 96 12.57 -14.12 14.58
C ALA A 96 14.10 -14.14 14.75
N ARG A 97 14.79 -14.99 13.96
CA ARG A 97 16.26 -15.10 13.96
C ARG A 97 16.98 -13.98 13.21
N ALA A 98 16.25 -13.14 12.49
CA ALA A 98 16.80 -12.04 11.72
C ALA A 98 16.32 -10.67 12.23
N PRO A 99 16.51 -10.34 13.52
CA PRO A 99 15.95 -9.12 14.12
C PRO A 99 16.51 -7.83 13.50
N GLN A 100 17.65 -7.90 12.80
CA GLN A 100 18.24 -6.78 12.07
C GLN A 100 17.45 -6.38 10.80
N HIS A 101 16.49 -7.18 10.34
CA HIS A 101 15.65 -6.89 9.17
C HIS A 101 14.22 -6.60 9.58
N THR A 102 13.59 -5.68 8.87
CA THR A 102 12.15 -5.46 8.94
C THR A 102 11.47 -6.26 7.85
N PHE A 103 10.56 -7.17 8.22
CA PHE A 103 9.80 -7.98 7.28
C PHE A 103 8.40 -7.41 7.11
N GLN A 104 8.01 -7.15 5.87
CA GLN A 104 6.69 -6.65 5.51
C GLN A 104 5.92 -7.81 4.88
N ILE A 105 4.79 -8.21 5.49
CA ILE A 105 3.92 -9.26 4.97
C ILE A 105 2.63 -8.59 4.50
N LEU A 106 2.24 -8.82 3.24
CA LEU A 106 1.00 -8.33 2.67
C LEU A 106 0.14 -9.51 2.25
N THR A 107 -1.13 -9.55 2.66
CA THR A 107 -2.06 -10.64 2.32
C THR A 107 -3.44 -10.14 1.90
N LYS A 108 -4.13 -10.93 1.07
CA LYS A 108 -5.57 -10.79 0.81
C LYS A 108 -6.41 -11.79 1.61
N ARG A 109 -5.77 -12.58 2.48
CA ARG A 109 -6.35 -13.69 3.26
C ARG A 109 -6.20 -13.46 4.77
N PRO A 110 -6.71 -12.34 5.32
CA PRO A 110 -6.45 -11.99 6.71
C PRO A 110 -7.07 -12.96 7.72
N GLY A 111 -8.11 -13.72 7.33
CA GLY A 111 -8.68 -14.76 8.19
C GLY A 111 -7.69 -15.90 8.49
N ARG A 112 -6.93 -16.35 7.48
CA ARG A 112 -5.89 -17.39 7.65
C ARG A 112 -4.68 -16.83 8.41
N MET A 113 -4.33 -15.57 8.16
CA MET A 113 -3.33 -14.87 8.97
C MET A 113 -3.74 -14.84 10.45
N ARG A 114 -4.94 -14.37 10.77
CA ARG A 114 -5.44 -14.29 12.15
C ARG A 114 -5.60 -15.66 12.80
N SER A 115 -5.98 -16.69 12.05
CA SER A 115 -6.11 -18.03 12.63
C SER A 115 -4.78 -18.54 13.20
N LEU A 116 -3.65 -18.15 12.60
CA LEU A 116 -2.31 -18.60 13.01
C LEU A 116 -1.59 -17.64 13.94
N LEU A 117 -1.80 -16.33 13.78
CA LEU A 117 -1.15 -15.31 14.59
C LEU A 117 -1.97 -14.89 15.81
N GLY A 118 -3.15 -15.50 15.96
CA GLY A 118 -4.08 -15.29 17.06
C GLY A 118 -4.55 -13.85 17.21
N ASP A 119 -5.32 -13.67 18.27
CA ASP A 119 -5.64 -12.34 18.78
C ASP A 119 -4.49 -11.86 19.68
N ARG A 120 -4.59 -10.66 20.25
CA ARG A 120 -3.51 -10.05 21.03
C ARG A 120 -2.96 -10.91 22.19
N VAL A 121 -3.77 -11.81 22.75
CA VAL A 121 -3.44 -12.57 23.98
C VAL A 121 -2.69 -13.88 23.68
N ASP A 122 -2.99 -14.55 22.56
CA ASP A 122 -2.57 -15.95 22.33
C ASP A 122 -1.67 -16.13 21.09
N GLY A 123 -1.18 -15.03 20.51
CA GLY A 123 -0.68 -15.06 19.13
C GLY A 123 0.55 -15.94 18.86
N ALA A 124 1.50 -16.00 19.80
CA ALA A 124 2.67 -16.88 19.66
C ALA A 124 2.30 -18.36 19.79
N GLN A 125 1.29 -18.67 20.61
CA GLN A 125 0.96 -20.05 20.96
C GLN A 125 0.50 -20.86 19.74
N ARG A 126 -0.33 -20.29 18.87
CA ARG A 126 -0.80 -21.00 17.68
C ARG A 126 0.30 -21.25 16.66
N LEU A 127 1.27 -20.34 16.54
CA LEU A 127 2.47 -20.58 15.73
C LEU A 127 3.39 -21.64 16.34
N LEU A 128 3.50 -21.67 17.67
CA LEU A 128 4.24 -22.72 18.39
C LEU A 128 3.59 -24.10 18.19
N GLU A 129 2.26 -24.18 18.27
CA GLU A 129 1.49 -25.40 18.01
C GLU A 129 1.66 -25.90 16.55
N ALA A 130 1.87 -24.98 15.61
CA ALA A 130 2.16 -25.32 14.22
C ALA A 130 3.61 -25.78 13.99
N ALA A 131 4.55 -25.49 14.90
CA ALA A 131 5.94 -25.88 14.74
C ALA A 131 6.11 -27.39 14.96
N THR A 132 6.60 -28.10 13.93
CA THR A 132 6.78 -29.57 13.97
C THR A 132 8.21 -30.00 14.31
N ASP A 133 9.13 -29.05 14.49
CA ASP A 133 10.52 -29.28 14.89
C ASP A 133 10.96 -28.33 16.01
N GLU A 134 11.86 -28.84 16.87
CA GLU A 134 12.32 -28.14 18.07
C GLU A 134 13.06 -26.83 17.77
N ASP A 135 13.79 -26.78 16.66
CA ASP A 135 14.53 -25.60 16.22
C ASP A 135 13.56 -24.44 15.94
N THR A 136 12.52 -24.69 15.13
CA THR A 136 11.46 -23.72 14.82
C THR A 136 10.71 -23.29 16.07
N ALA A 137 10.32 -24.24 16.92
CA ALA A 137 9.62 -23.94 18.17
C ALA A 137 10.44 -23.04 19.09
N THR A 138 11.74 -23.35 19.27
CA THR A 138 12.66 -22.58 20.10
C THR A 138 12.80 -21.15 19.60
N ALA A 139 12.99 -20.94 18.28
CA ALA A 139 13.11 -19.60 17.73
C ALA A 139 11.86 -18.73 17.88
N ILE A 140 10.67 -19.34 17.89
CA ILE A 140 9.41 -18.62 18.14
C ILE A 140 9.25 -18.35 19.64
N TYR A 141 9.57 -19.33 20.48
CA TYR A 141 9.41 -19.24 21.94
C TYR A 141 10.34 -18.18 22.56
N ASP A 142 11.59 -18.13 22.12
CA ASP A 142 12.60 -17.22 22.65
C ASP A 142 12.43 -15.76 22.18
N ALA A 143 11.59 -15.53 21.16
CA ALA A 143 11.40 -14.22 20.57
C ALA A 143 10.31 -13.40 21.28
N PRO A 144 10.45 -12.07 21.36
CA PRO A 144 9.35 -11.22 21.84
C PRO A 144 8.14 -11.32 20.92
N TRP A 145 6.94 -11.33 21.50
CA TRP A 145 5.69 -11.41 20.75
C TRP A 145 4.76 -10.21 20.99
N PRO A 146 4.16 -9.62 19.94
CA PRO A 146 4.38 -9.87 18.52
C PRO A 146 5.82 -9.57 18.10
N LEU A 147 6.32 -10.24 17.05
CA LEU A 147 7.69 -9.99 16.54
C LEU A 147 7.85 -8.51 16.15
N PRO A 148 8.72 -7.72 16.83
CA PRO A 148 8.83 -6.27 16.62
C PRO A 148 9.26 -5.89 15.21
N ASN A 149 9.97 -6.80 14.54
CA ASN A 149 10.51 -6.61 13.21
C ASN A 149 9.60 -7.15 12.10
N VAL A 150 8.38 -7.62 12.42
CA VAL A 150 7.40 -8.11 11.44
C VAL A 150 6.20 -7.17 11.36
N TRP A 151 6.01 -6.59 10.18
CA TRP A 151 4.91 -5.71 9.83
C TRP A 151 3.86 -6.50 9.06
N LEU A 152 2.62 -6.45 9.52
CA LEU A 152 1.51 -7.16 8.90
C LEU A 152 0.62 -6.18 8.15
N GLY A 153 0.21 -6.55 6.95
CA GLY A 153 -0.68 -5.72 6.18
C GLY A 153 -1.66 -6.50 5.32
N VAL A 154 -2.72 -5.80 4.94
CA VAL A 154 -3.75 -6.31 4.03
C VAL A 154 -3.84 -5.45 2.79
N SER A 155 -4.15 -6.07 1.66
CA SER A 155 -4.57 -5.29 0.49
C SER A 155 -6.05 -4.91 0.62
N ALA A 156 -6.42 -3.69 0.24
CA ALA A 156 -7.81 -3.24 0.20
C ALA A 156 -8.07 -2.43 -1.08
N GLU A 157 -8.64 -3.07 -2.09
CA GLU A 157 -8.79 -2.46 -3.42
C GLU A 157 -9.91 -1.42 -3.48
N ASN A 158 -10.88 -1.50 -2.58
CA ASN A 158 -12.02 -0.59 -2.47
C ASN A 158 -12.66 -0.72 -1.07
N GLN A 159 -13.71 0.08 -0.79
CA GLN A 159 -14.38 0.08 0.51
C GLN A 159 -14.86 -1.31 0.95
N HIS A 160 -15.40 -2.13 0.04
CA HIS A 160 -15.87 -3.48 0.40
C HIS A 160 -14.75 -4.33 0.99
N TRP A 161 -13.58 -4.36 0.34
CA TRP A 161 -12.43 -5.12 0.83
C TRP A 161 -11.77 -4.49 2.05
N ALA A 162 -11.78 -3.16 2.17
CA ALA A 162 -11.37 -2.46 3.38
C ALA A 162 -12.21 -2.90 4.58
N ASN A 163 -13.54 -2.89 4.42
CA ASN A 163 -14.51 -3.29 5.44
C ASN A 163 -14.30 -4.73 5.91
N LEU A 164 -13.99 -5.63 4.98
CA LEU A 164 -13.78 -7.04 5.30
C LEU A 164 -12.43 -7.30 5.98
N ARG A 165 -11.36 -6.68 5.47
CA ARG A 165 -9.98 -7.09 5.77
C ARG A 165 -9.34 -6.29 6.91
N ILE A 166 -9.62 -4.99 7.02
CA ILE A 166 -8.99 -4.12 8.01
C ILE A 166 -9.39 -4.50 9.45
N PRO A 167 -10.67 -4.75 9.78
CA PRO A 167 -11.03 -5.18 11.14
C PRO A 167 -10.31 -6.48 11.54
N THR A 168 -10.14 -7.40 10.60
CA THR A 168 -9.40 -8.65 10.84
C THR A 168 -7.93 -8.38 11.12
N LEU A 169 -7.27 -7.49 10.36
CA LEU A 169 -5.88 -7.07 10.61
C LEU A 169 -5.71 -6.42 11.98
N LEU A 170 -6.62 -5.51 12.36
CA LEU A 170 -6.59 -4.80 13.64
C LEU A 170 -6.83 -5.77 14.83
N GLY A 171 -7.58 -6.84 14.61
CA GLY A 171 -7.76 -7.92 15.60
C GLY A 171 -6.59 -8.89 15.72
N THR A 172 -5.66 -8.90 14.76
CA THR A 172 -4.49 -9.79 14.76
C THR A 172 -3.34 -9.20 15.59
N SER A 173 -2.61 -10.05 16.30
CA SER A 173 -1.39 -9.66 17.02
C SER A 173 -0.30 -9.20 16.03
N ALA A 174 0.08 -7.93 16.09
CA ALA A 174 1.05 -7.31 15.19
C ALA A 174 1.78 -6.15 15.87
N ALA A 175 3.08 -6.01 15.59
CA ALA A 175 3.86 -4.86 16.05
C ALA A 175 3.57 -3.59 15.21
N VAL A 176 3.37 -3.78 13.90
CA VAL A 176 3.02 -2.73 12.94
C VAL A 176 1.95 -3.25 11.99
N ARG A 177 0.95 -2.42 11.71
CA ARG A 177 -0.18 -2.72 10.83
C ARG A 177 -0.23 -1.75 9.66
N PHE A 178 -0.27 -2.25 8.44
CA PHE A 178 -0.37 -1.41 7.25
C PHE A 178 -1.45 -1.85 6.27
N VAL A 179 -1.96 -0.90 5.50
CA VAL A 179 -2.86 -1.19 4.38
C VAL A 179 -2.16 -0.82 3.08
N SER A 180 -2.19 -1.73 2.11
CA SER A 180 -1.85 -1.44 0.73
C SER A 180 -3.15 -1.36 -0.06
N ALA A 181 -3.61 -0.13 -0.33
CA ALA A 181 -4.76 0.11 -1.17
C ALA A 181 -4.34 -0.02 -2.64
N GLU A 182 -4.03 -1.26 -3.05
CA GLU A 182 -3.43 -1.60 -4.34
C GLU A 182 -3.94 -2.96 -4.92
N PRO A 183 -4.29 -2.99 -6.21
CA PRO A 183 -4.64 -1.82 -7.00
C PRO A 183 -5.85 -1.11 -6.39
N LEU A 184 -5.85 0.23 -6.34
CA LEU A 184 -7.02 0.98 -5.89
C LEU A 184 -8.06 1.02 -7.02
N LEU A 185 -9.10 0.22 -6.86
CA LEU A 185 -10.20 0.03 -7.80
C LEU A 185 -11.48 0.76 -7.37
N GLY A 186 -11.42 1.50 -6.26
CA GLY A 186 -12.52 2.31 -5.79
C GLY A 186 -12.11 3.15 -4.58
N PRO A 187 -12.99 4.08 -4.15
CA PRO A 187 -12.75 4.91 -2.97
C PRO A 187 -12.70 4.06 -1.70
N VAL A 188 -11.94 4.56 -0.72
CA VAL A 188 -11.79 3.99 0.62
C VAL A 188 -11.80 5.11 1.65
N ASP A 189 -12.69 5.00 2.63
CA ASP A 189 -12.72 5.75 3.87
C ASP A 189 -12.26 4.83 5.01
N LEU A 190 -11.07 5.12 5.53
CA LEU A 190 -10.44 4.41 6.65
C LEU A 190 -10.94 4.91 8.02
N THR A 191 -11.70 5.99 8.05
CA THR A 191 -12.28 6.58 9.27
C THR A 191 -13.68 6.04 9.57
N ARG A 192 -14.30 5.34 8.61
CA ARG A 192 -15.68 4.85 8.68
C ARG A 192 -15.82 3.38 8.26
N ILE A 193 -14.98 2.51 8.81
CA ILE A 193 -15.08 1.07 8.59
C ILE A 193 -16.28 0.52 9.39
N PRO A 194 -17.24 -0.21 8.80
CA PRO A 194 -18.32 -0.84 9.54
C PRO A 194 -17.77 -1.77 10.62
N PHE A 195 -18.26 -1.59 11.84
CA PHE A 195 -17.81 -2.33 13.01
C PHE A 195 -18.99 -2.52 13.95
N GLN A 196 -19.08 -3.69 14.59
CA GLN A 196 -20.15 -3.94 15.55
C GLN A 196 -19.57 -4.42 16.87
N ALA A 197 -19.63 -3.56 17.87
CA ALA A 197 -19.37 -3.90 19.27
C ALA A 197 -20.27 -3.06 20.17
N GLY A 198 -21.23 -3.70 20.84
CA GLY A 198 -22.26 -2.98 21.59
C GLY A 198 -23.05 -2.04 20.68
N THR A 199 -23.05 -0.74 21.00
CA THR A 199 -23.73 0.31 20.21
C THR A 199 -22.84 0.97 19.15
N ALA A 200 -21.56 0.59 19.06
CA ALA A 200 -20.66 1.11 18.05
C ALA A 200 -21.00 0.50 16.68
N THR A 201 -21.03 1.35 15.65
CA THR A 201 -21.36 0.98 14.26
C THR A 201 -20.19 1.22 13.30
N HIS A 202 -19.20 2.02 13.71
CA HIS A 202 -18.06 2.39 12.88
C HIS A 202 -16.75 2.32 13.66
N LEU A 203 -15.68 2.05 12.92
CA LEU A 203 -14.30 2.03 13.33
C LEU A 203 -13.52 3.07 12.51
N ASP A 204 -12.88 3.99 13.21
CA ASP A 204 -11.83 4.84 12.67
C ASP A 204 -10.49 4.11 12.82
N ALA A 205 -10.08 3.46 11.73
CA ALA A 205 -8.87 2.65 11.67
C ALA A 205 -7.59 3.49 11.71
N LEU A 206 -7.66 4.81 11.49
CA LEU A 206 -6.49 5.68 11.54
C LEU A 206 -6.25 6.25 12.94
N ASN A 207 -7.33 6.56 13.66
CA ASN A 207 -7.25 7.15 15.00
C ASN A 207 -7.41 6.13 16.14
N GLY A 208 -7.72 4.87 15.84
CA GLY A 208 -7.87 3.81 16.86
C GLY A 208 -9.11 4.00 17.73
N ARG A 209 -10.23 4.38 17.09
CA ARG A 209 -11.49 4.69 17.79
C ARG A 209 -12.65 3.95 17.17
N TYR A 210 -13.62 3.54 17.97
CA TYR A 210 -14.89 3.02 17.47
C TYR A 210 -16.06 3.79 18.07
N GLY A 211 -17.21 3.79 17.41
CA GLY A 211 -18.38 4.52 17.92
C GLY A 211 -19.47 4.68 16.89
N HIS A 212 -20.22 5.77 17.04
CA HIS A 212 -21.19 6.27 16.06
C HIS A 212 -20.85 7.72 15.71
N PRO A 213 -21.30 8.24 14.56
CA PRO A 213 -21.11 9.65 14.22
C PRO A 213 -21.55 10.56 15.38
N GLY A 214 -20.61 11.34 15.93
CA GLY A 214 -20.84 12.25 17.07
C GLY A 214 -20.44 11.71 18.45
N ARG A 215 -20.14 10.42 18.61
CA ARG A 215 -19.65 9.83 19.88
C ARG A 215 -18.65 8.71 19.60
N TRP A 216 -17.39 8.99 19.91
CA TRP A 216 -16.27 8.07 19.69
C TRP A 216 -15.66 7.61 21.01
N GLU A 217 -15.32 6.34 21.09
CA GLU A 217 -14.66 5.72 22.23
C GLU A 217 -13.24 5.30 21.81
N ALA A 218 -12.25 5.62 22.64
CA ALA A 218 -10.85 5.29 22.39
C ALA A 218 -10.53 3.93 22.99
N ALA A 219 -10.40 2.90 22.14
CA ALA A 219 -9.99 1.56 22.56
C ALA A 219 -9.65 0.62 21.38
N ALA A 220 -9.55 1.12 20.15
CA ALA A 220 -9.19 0.28 19.01
C ALA A 220 -7.71 0.39 18.67
N GLU A 221 -7.19 -0.73 18.19
CA GLU A 221 -5.94 -0.80 17.45
C GLU A 221 -6.05 0.07 16.19
N LYS A 222 -4.95 0.66 15.73
CA LYS A 222 -4.93 1.52 14.53
C LYS A 222 -3.98 1.02 13.46
N LEU A 223 -4.09 1.62 12.28
CA LEU A 223 -3.14 1.50 11.19
C LEU A 223 -1.94 2.41 11.46
N ASP A 224 -0.76 1.88 11.19
CA ASP A 224 0.52 2.57 11.34
C ASP A 224 1.05 3.10 10.01
N TRP A 225 0.54 2.61 8.88
CA TRP A 225 0.98 3.04 7.55
C TRP A 225 -0.06 2.72 6.46
N VAL A 226 -0.20 3.63 5.49
CA VAL A 226 -1.07 3.45 4.33
C VAL A 226 -0.26 3.64 3.04
N ILE A 227 -0.35 2.67 2.15
CA ILE A 227 0.23 2.69 0.81
C ILE A 227 -0.91 2.76 -0.21
N VAL A 228 -0.80 3.63 -1.21
CA VAL A 228 -1.77 3.79 -2.27
C VAL A 228 -1.11 3.66 -3.63
N GLY A 229 -1.74 2.93 -4.55
CA GLY A 229 -1.25 2.77 -5.90
C GLY A 229 -2.27 2.18 -6.86
N GLY A 230 -2.21 2.65 -8.10
CA GLY A 230 -2.96 2.07 -9.21
C GLY A 230 -2.37 0.76 -9.72
N GLU A 231 -3.15 0.09 -10.57
CA GLU A 231 -2.77 -1.20 -11.16
C GLU A 231 -1.53 -1.08 -12.06
N SER A 232 -0.67 -2.11 -12.05
CA SER A 232 0.60 -2.09 -12.80
C SER A 232 0.50 -2.88 -14.11
N GLY A 233 1.24 -2.45 -15.13
CA GLY A 233 1.46 -3.21 -16.36
C GLY A 233 0.40 -2.97 -17.44
N ARG A 234 0.64 -3.54 -18.62
CA ARG A 234 -0.18 -3.31 -19.82
C ARG A 234 -1.64 -3.68 -19.57
N GLY A 235 -2.56 -2.76 -19.86
CA GLY A 235 -4.00 -2.95 -19.64
C GLY A 235 -4.44 -2.74 -18.20
N ALA A 236 -3.61 -2.09 -17.38
CA ALA A 236 -3.99 -1.75 -16.02
C ALA A 236 -5.25 -0.88 -15.98
N ARG A 237 -6.14 -1.23 -15.06
CA ARG A 237 -7.37 -0.48 -14.78
C ARG A 237 -7.02 0.88 -14.19
N PRO A 238 -7.71 1.94 -14.62
CA PRO A 238 -7.45 3.29 -14.12
C PRO A 238 -7.86 3.43 -12.65
N MET A 239 -7.14 4.28 -11.94
CA MET A 239 -7.46 4.72 -10.59
C MET A 239 -7.89 6.18 -10.63
N HIS A 240 -9.02 6.52 -10.01
CA HIS A 240 -9.47 7.91 -9.94
C HIS A 240 -8.57 8.73 -8.99
N PRO A 241 -8.09 9.92 -9.39
CA PRO A 241 -7.18 10.73 -8.56
C PRO A 241 -7.72 11.11 -7.18
N GLU A 242 -9.01 11.42 -7.09
CA GLU A 242 -9.65 11.76 -5.81
C GLU A 242 -9.60 10.62 -4.78
N TRP A 243 -9.56 9.35 -5.19
CA TRP A 243 -9.46 8.25 -4.22
C TRP A 243 -8.11 8.28 -3.49
N ALA A 244 -7.03 8.54 -4.23
CA ALA A 244 -5.69 8.68 -3.66
C ALA A 244 -5.54 9.96 -2.83
N ARG A 245 -6.11 11.08 -3.30
CA ARG A 245 -6.13 12.36 -2.56
C ARG A 245 -6.90 12.24 -1.26
N SER A 246 -8.08 11.63 -1.28
CA SER A 246 -8.89 11.38 -0.09
C SER A 246 -8.12 10.55 0.94
N LEU A 247 -7.49 9.44 0.53
CA LEU A 247 -6.67 8.63 1.43
C LEU A 247 -5.48 9.39 2.02
N ARG A 248 -4.79 10.21 1.21
CA ARG A 248 -3.72 11.10 1.69
C ARG A 248 -4.24 12.06 2.76
N ASP A 249 -5.38 12.69 2.51
CA ASP A 249 -5.93 13.72 3.39
C ASP A 249 -6.44 13.10 4.71
N GLN A 250 -7.08 11.92 4.64
CA GLN A 250 -7.43 11.12 5.82
C GLN A 250 -6.19 10.78 6.66
N CYS A 251 -5.12 10.29 6.04
CA CYS A 251 -3.87 9.95 6.72
C CYS A 251 -3.18 11.17 7.34
N THR A 252 -3.15 12.28 6.59
CA THR A 252 -2.59 13.55 7.05
C THR A 252 -3.34 14.06 8.28
N ALA A 253 -4.67 14.01 8.26
CA ALA A 253 -5.51 14.43 9.39
C ALA A 253 -5.29 13.57 10.65
N ALA A 254 -4.96 12.28 10.49
CA ALA A 254 -4.73 11.35 11.59
C ALA A 254 -3.24 11.23 12.01
N GLY A 255 -2.32 11.91 11.32
CA GLY A 255 -0.87 11.76 11.54
C GLY A 255 -0.33 10.35 11.22
N VAL A 256 -0.99 9.62 10.31
CA VAL A 256 -0.56 8.29 9.86
C VAL A 256 0.31 8.46 8.61
N PRO A 257 1.52 7.85 8.55
CA PRO A 257 2.34 7.85 7.35
C PRO A 257 1.58 7.40 6.10
N PHE A 258 1.75 8.14 5.01
CA PHE A 258 1.13 7.88 3.73
C PHE A 258 2.20 7.76 2.65
N LEU A 259 2.11 6.72 1.82
CA LEU A 259 2.94 6.56 0.64
C LEU A 259 2.06 6.45 -0.61
N PHE A 260 2.23 7.39 -1.54
CA PHE A 260 1.76 7.23 -2.91
C PHE A 260 2.83 6.53 -3.74
N LYS A 261 2.54 5.31 -4.19
CA LYS A 261 3.47 4.52 -5.01
C LYS A 261 3.37 4.89 -6.49
N GLN A 262 2.17 4.81 -7.08
CA GLN A 262 2.02 5.08 -8.52
C GLN A 262 0.56 5.29 -8.95
N TRP A 263 0.38 5.90 -10.13
CA TRP A 263 -0.93 6.01 -10.78
C TRP A 263 -1.40 4.73 -11.49
N GLY A 264 -0.48 3.90 -11.96
CA GLY A 264 -0.78 2.79 -12.88
C GLY A 264 -0.74 3.18 -14.37
N GLU A 265 -1.40 2.40 -15.24
CA GLU A 265 -1.65 2.81 -16.65
C GLU A 265 -2.85 3.76 -16.75
N TYR A 266 -2.92 4.50 -17.84
CA TYR A 266 -3.97 5.49 -18.10
C TYR A 266 -5.01 4.96 -19.09
N ILE A 267 -6.24 5.46 -18.98
CA ILE A 267 -7.21 5.42 -20.07
C ILE A 267 -7.65 6.86 -20.35
N THR A 268 -7.97 7.17 -21.61
CA THR A 268 -8.56 8.48 -21.94
C THR A 268 -9.99 8.55 -21.41
N THR A 269 -10.55 9.76 -21.28
CA THR A 269 -11.95 9.98 -20.87
C THR A 269 -12.92 9.25 -21.78
N GLU A 270 -12.59 9.17 -23.07
CA GLU A 270 -13.35 8.46 -24.10
C GLU A 270 -13.35 6.93 -23.89
N GLN A 271 -12.35 6.40 -23.18
CA GLN A 271 -12.21 4.98 -22.87
C GLN A 271 -12.82 4.61 -21.51
N MET A 272 -13.25 5.60 -20.71
CA MET A 272 -13.87 5.38 -19.40
C MET A 272 -15.29 4.80 -19.57
N THR A 273 -15.55 3.65 -18.95
CA THR A 273 -16.88 3.02 -18.95
C THR A 273 -17.68 3.43 -17.71
N GLU A 274 -19.01 3.23 -17.72
CA GLU A 274 -19.87 3.44 -16.54
C GLU A 274 -19.42 2.63 -15.31
N ALA A 275 -18.84 1.45 -15.52
CA ALA A 275 -18.22 0.63 -14.47
C ALA A 275 -16.94 1.27 -13.86
N THR A 276 -16.29 2.17 -14.59
CA THR A 276 -15.13 2.97 -14.14
C THR A 276 -15.57 4.23 -13.39
N TYR A 277 -16.85 4.59 -13.48
CA TYR A 277 -17.43 5.87 -13.08
C TYR A 277 -18.00 5.87 -11.64
N MET A 278 -17.94 4.75 -10.93
CA MET A 278 -18.56 4.65 -9.60
C MET A 278 -17.74 5.44 -8.55
N THR A 279 -18.09 6.70 -8.35
CA THR A 279 -17.73 7.44 -7.13
C THR A 279 -18.63 6.96 -5.98
N TRP A 280 -18.05 6.66 -4.82
CA TRP A 280 -18.85 6.56 -3.60
C TRP A 280 -19.19 7.97 -3.15
N ASP A 281 -20.46 8.16 -2.83
CA ASP A 281 -20.88 9.26 -1.99
C ASP A 281 -20.35 9.01 -0.56
N ILE A 282 -19.33 9.78 -0.17
CA ILE A 282 -18.68 9.71 1.14
C ILE A 282 -19.63 10.15 2.27
N GLU A 283 -20.63 10.99 1.97
CA GLU A 283 -21.62 11.42 2.96
C GLU A 283 -22.65 10.32 3.24
N HIS A 284 -23.08 9.58 2.20
CA HIS A 284 -24.21 8.65 2.31
C HIS A 284 -23.85 7.17 2.29
N GLY A 285 -22.56 6.84 2.14
CA GLY A 285 -22.08 5.47 2.18
C GLY A 285 -22.70 4.57 1.10
N SER A 286 -22.99 5.14 -0.07
CA SER A 286 -23.59 4.42 -1.21
C SER A 286 -22.87 4.76 -2.51
N ALA A 287 -22.77 3.76 -3.39
CA ALA A 287 -22.26 3.96 -4.73
C ALA A 287 -23.35 4.65 -5.57
N GLN A 288 -23.15 5.92 -5.93
CA GLN A 288 -24.05 6.64 -6.82
C GLN A 288 -23.28 7.23 -8.02
N TYR A 289 -23.94 7.24 -9.18
CA TYR A 289 -23.43 7.82 -10.41
C TYR A 289 -23.53 9.35 -10.32
N HIS A 290 -22.41 10.09 -10.34
CA HIS A 290 -22.43 11.56 -10.31
C HIS A 290 -22.07 12.16 -11.69
N PRO A 291 -23.04 12.56 -12.53
CA PRO A 291 -22.82 12.92 -13.94
C PRO A 291 -22.06 14.24 -14.20
N SER A 292 -21.54 14.94 -13.19
CA SER A 292 -21.13 16.34 -13.32
C SER A 292 -19.67 16.67 -13.03
N VAL A 293 -18.78 15.69 -12.86
CA VAL A 293 -17.35 15.99 -12.71
C VAL A 293 -16.63 15.78 -14.03
N GLN A 294 -16.41 16.89 -14.76
CA GLN A 294 -15.50 16.91 -15.91
C GLN A 294 -14.06 16.88 -15.39
N TRP A 295 -13.32 15.83 -15.74
CA TRP A 295 -11.89 15.76 -15.47
C TRP A 295 -11.09 16.00 -16.75
N ARG A 296 -10.14 16.94 -16.68
CA ARG A 296 -9.03 17.04 -17.62
C ARG A 296 -8.19 15.76 -17.47
N VAL A 297 -8.16 14.95 -18.52
CA VAL A 297 -7.20 13.85 -18.66
C VAL A 297 -5.87 14.50 -18.98
N GLU A 298 -4.85 14.27 -18.14
CA GLU A 298 -3.50 14.65 -18.54
C GLU A 298 -3.15 13.92 -19.84
N SER A 299 -3.03 14.66 -20.93
CA SER A 299 -2.57 14.09 -22.19
C SER A 299 -1.14 13.55 -22.05
N THR A 300 -0.71 12.63 -22.92
CA THR A 300 0.69 12.17 -22.95
C THR A 300 1.66 13.35 -23.08
N ALA A 301 1.23 14.44 -23.70
CA ALA A 301 1.96 15.69 -23.82
C ALA A 301 2.06 16.44 -22.46
N GLU A 302 1.01 16.49 -21.63
CA GLU A 302 1.03 17.10 -20.29
C GLU A 302 1.98 16.35 -19.33
N ARG A 303 1.95 15.01 -19.31
CA ARG A 303 2.91 14.21 -18.52
C ARG A 303 4.35 14.37 -19.01
N MET A 304 4.56 14.40 -20.32
CA MET A 304 5.88 14.66 -20.89
C MET A 304 6.31 16.09 -20.60
N ALA A 305 5.40 17.07 -20.56
CA ALA A 305 5.68 18.47 -20.25
C ALA A 305 6.06 18.65 -18.78
N ILE A 306 5.36 18.02 -17.83
CA ILE A 306 5.73 18.02 -16.41
C ILE A 306 7.09 17.33 -16.22
N HIS A 307 7.28 16.10 -16.72
CA HIS A 307 8.57 15.41 -16.64
C HIS A 307 9.71 16.19 -17.34
N ARG A 308 9.42 16.93 -18.44
CA ARG A 308 10.37 17.76 -19.19
C ARG A 308 10.69 19.08 -18.48
N LEU A 309 9.72 19.75 -17.85
CA LEU A 309 9.91 20.95 -17.02
C LEU A 309 10.92 20.68 -15.90
N TRP A 310 10.82 19.50 -15.27
CA TRP A 310 11.68 19.10 -14.16
C TRP A 310 13.08 18.64 -14.59
N LYS A 311 13.22 17.95 -15.73
CA LYS A 311 14.54 17.43 -16.17
C LYS A 311 15.29 18.34 -17.15
N HIS A 312 14.59 19.01 -18.05
CA HIS A 312 15.17 19.75 -19.19
C HIS A 312 14.33 20.99 -19.58
N PRO A 313 14.30 22.07 -18.78
CA PRO A 313 13.57 23.30 -19.11
C PRO A 313 14.22 23.99 -20.32
N THR A 314 13.44 24.31 -21.36
CA THR A 314 13.98 24.86 -22.62
C THR A 314 13.72 26.35 -22.76
N THR A 315 12.66 26.89 -22.16
CA THR A 315 12.37 28.34 -22.16
C THR A 315 12.85 29.04 -20.89
N GLU A 316 12.97 30.37 -20.94
CA GLU A 316 13.33 31.16 -19.76
C GLU A 316 12.25 31.12 -18.68
N ASP A 317 10.98 31.17 -19.07
CA ASP A 317 9.85 31.05 -18.14
C ASP A 317 9.82 29.68 -17.45
N GLU A 318 10.12 28.58 -18.15
CA GLU A 318 10.23 27.24 -17.56
C GLU A 318 11.40 27.16 -16.56
N ARG A 319 12.53 27.80 -16.87
CA ARG A 319 13.67 27.91 -15.95
C ARG A 319 13.29 28.72 -14.70
N GLN A 320 12.56 29.82 -14.86
CA GLN A 320 12.13 30.67 -13.75
C GLN A 320 11.11 29.95 -12.85
N VAL A 321 10.11 29.28 -13.42
CA VAL A 321 9.12 28.49 -12.66
C VAL A 321 9.82 27.39 -11.86
N ARG A 322 10.77 26.67 -12.47
CA ARG A 322 11.57 25.66 -11.76
C ARG A 322 12.42 26.27 -10.64
N ALA A 323 13.06 27.41 -10.89
CA ALA A 323 13.87 28.11 -9.89
C ALA A 323 13.01 28.57 -8.69
N ASP A 324 11.83 29.12 -8.94
CA ASP A 324 10.90 29.58 -7.89
C ASP A 324 10.42 28.40 -7.03
N ILE A 325 10.06 27.26 -7.65
CA ILE A 325 9.66 26.05 -6.92
C ILE A 325 10.82 25.50 -6.11
N THR A 326 12.02 25.43 -6.70
CA THR A 326 13.21 24.88 -6.03
C THR A 326 13.63 25.76 -4.85
N SER A 327 13.62 27.09 -5.01
CA SER A 327 13.91 28.04 -3.93
C SER A 327 12.87 27.95 -2.82
N THR A 328 11.58 27.93 -3.17
CA THR A 328 10.51 27.86 -2.15
C THR A 328 10.51 26.52 -1.41
N ALA A 329 10.94 25.43 -2.07
CA ALA A 329 11.12 24.12 -1.43
C ALA A 329 12.30 24.12 -0.44
N ALA A 330 13.42 24.75 -0.81
CA ALA A 330 14.54 24.94 0.10
C ALA A 330 14.17 25.81 1.31
N ASP A 331 13.38 26.87 1.10
CA ASP A 331 12.89 27.72 2.18
C ASP A 331 11.92 26.96 3.11
N PHE A 332 11.05 26.12 2.54
CA PHE A 332 10.19 25.21 3.32
C PHE A 332 11.00 24.25 4.18
N GLU A 333 11.97 23.55 3.59
CA GLU A 333 12.84 22.60 4.29
C GLU A 333 13.64 23.29 5.40
N SER A 334 14.14 24.50 5.14
CA SER A 334 14.85 25.32 6.12
C SER A 334 13.94 25.75 7.28
N ALA A 335 12.75 26.29 7.00
CA ALA A 335 11.80 26.69 8.03
C ALA A 335 11.37 25.49 8.90
N HIS A 336 11.14 24.34 8.26
CA HIS A 336 10.79 23.10 8.97
C HIS A 336 11.94 22.60 9.86
N ALA A 337 13.18 22.62 9.35
CA ALA A 337 14.36 22.19 10.11
C ALA A 337 14.66 23.07 11.34
N HIS A 338 14.28 24.35 11.30
CA HIS A 338 14.46 25.29 12.42
C HIS A 338 13.23 25.39 13.35
N GLY A 339 12.20 24.57 13.14
CA GLY A 339 10.99 24.57 13.97
C GLY A 339 10.07 25.78 13.77
N ASP A 340 10.22 26.51 12.67
CA ASP A 340 9.31 27.61 12.29
C ASP A 340 8.08 27.04 11.57
N GLU A 341 7.10 26.60 12.36
CA GLU A 341 5.86 25.99 11.85
C GLU A 341 5.02 26.95 10.99
N PHE A 342 5.05 28.25 11.29
CA PHE A 342 4.32 29.25 10.52
C PHE A 342 4.98 29.50 9.17
N GLY A 343 6.31 29.68 9.16
CA GLY A 343 7.11 29.80 7.94
C GLY A 343 6.96 28.57 7.04
N ALA A 344 7.08 27.36 7.61
CA ALA A 344 6.90 26.12 6.85
C ALA A 344 5.51 26.04 6.20
N ARG A 345 4.45 26.43 6.92
CA ARG A 345 3.08 26.44 6.36
C ARG A 345 2.93 27.48 5.23
N LEU A 346 3.51 28.67 5.39
CA LEU A 346 3.48 29.71 4.37
C LEU A 346 4.23 29.29 3.10
N HIS A 347 5.40 28.67 3.23
CA HIS A 347 6.18 28.17 2.10
C HIS A 347 5.49 26.98 1.42
N LEU A 348 4.82 26.10 2.18
CA LEU A 348 4.02 25.00 1.62
C LEU A 348 2.83 25.50 0.80
N ASP A 349 2.11 26.51 1.29
CA ASP A 349 1.00 27.10 0.54
C ASP A 349 1.49 27.84 -0.72
N ARG A 350 2.65 28.50 -0.63
CA ARG A 350 3.30 29.11 -1.80
C ARG A 350 3.77 28.06 -2.82
N LEU A 351 4.32 26.92 -2.38
CA LEU A 351 4.67 25.79 -3.24
C LEU A 351 3.45 25.25 -3.98
N ARG A 352 2.32 25.08 -3.28
CA ARG A 352 1.05 24.65 -3.90
C ARG A 352 0.63 25.62 -5.01
N GLN A 353 0.69 26.93 -4.77
CA GLN A 353 0.35 27.94 -5.78
C GLN A 353 1.31 27.96 -6.97
N LEU A 354 2.62 27.79 -6.72
CA LEU A 354 3.62 27.73 -7.80
C LEU A 354 3.47 26.48 -8.65
N VAL A 355 3.17 25.33 -8.04
CA VAL A 355 2.88 24.08 -8.76
C VAL A 355 1.61 24.23 -9.60
N LEU A 356 0.55 24.81 -9.04
CA LEU A 356 -0.68 25.08 -9.80
C LEU A 356 -0.43 26.04 -10.97
N ARG A 357 0.33 27.13 -10.76
CA ARG A 357 0.69 28.07 -11.83
C ARG A 357 1.56 27.43 -12.91
N ALA A 358 2.48 26.55 -12.52
CA ALA A 358 3.28 25.77 -13.47
C ALA A 358 2.40 24.86 -14.32
N MET A 359 1.38 24.23 -13.72
CA MET A 359 0.40 23.43 -14.44
C MET A 359 -0.42 24.29 -15.41
N THR A 360 -0.94 25.45 -14.98
CA THR A 360 -1.69 26.37 -15.85
C THR A 360 -0.86 26.91 -17.02
N TYR A 361 0.40 27.29 -16.79
CA TYR A 361 1.30 27.75 -17.86
C TYR A 361 1.58 26.65 -18.90
N LEU A 362 1.72 25.41 -18.47
CA LEU A 362 1.89 24.27 -19.36
C LEU A 362 0.62 24.00 -20.19
N ASP A 363 -0.56 24.18 -19.58
CA ASP A 363 -1.86 24.04 -20.26
C ASP A 363 -2.05 25.09 -21.37
N ASP A 364 -1.80 26.38 -21.10
CA ASP A 364 -1.97 27.48 -22.07
C ASP A 364 -1.07 27.34 -23.31
N ARG A 365 0.16 26.86 -23.09
CA ARG A 365 1.15 26.56 -24.14
C ARG A 365 0.73 25.41 -25.03
N MET A 366 0.07 24.41 -24.46
CA MET A 366 -0.38 23.24 -25.18
C MET A 366 -1.62 23.53 -26.02
N GLU A 367 -2.52 24.39 -25.54
CA GLU A 367 -3.63 24.93 -26.34
C GLU A 367 -3.13 25.77 -27.52
N SER A 368 -2.08 26.58 -27.31
CA SER A 368 -1.47 27.40 -28.37
C SER A 368 -0.70 26.58 -29.42
N ALA A 369 -0.27 25.36 -29.10
CA ALA A 369 0.45 24.46 -30.01
C ALA A 369 -0.48 23.48 -30.75
N ALA A 370 -1.75 23.40 -30.35
CA ALA A 370 -2.79 22.59 -30.97
C ALA A 370 -3.63 23.35 -32.01
N GLN A 371 -3.46 24.67 -32.10
CA GLN A 371 -3.92 25.53 -33.20
C GLN A 371 -2.80 25.69 -34.24
#